data_AF-B0TUM1-F1
#
_entry.id   AF-B0TUM1-F1
#
_cell.length_a   1.000
_cell.length_b   1.000
_cell.length_c   1.000
_cell.angle_alpha   90.00
_cell.angle_beta   90.00
_cell.angle_gamma   90.00
#
_symmetry.space_group_name_H-M   'P 1'
#
loop_
_entity.id
_entity.type
_entity.pdbx_description
1 polymer ?
#
loop_
_entity_poly.entity_id
_entity_poly.type
_entity_poly.pdbx_seq_one_letter_code
_entity_poly.pdbx_strand_id
1 'polypeptide(L)'
;MAVLRGKALDTEIERELITMVAEGYDRSPITPTDVHRRLVNKGIVQGKLSTLSTSTRKELIEVYRNKQFDDVGGAYASSLRKGSTQSKAAIISKNAQLTEQVKQAQEQLAMNTKVLLSIVTSLKNSGTVANVERCLSPYLIRELKED
;
A
#
# COMPACT_ATOMS: atom_id res chain seq x y z
N MET A 1 -25.13 -22.72 25.73
CA MET A 1 -25.49 -21.84 24.59
C MET A 1 -25.50 -22.67 23.32
N ALA A 2 -26.50 -22.49 22.46
CA ALA A 2 -26.70 -23.32 21.27
C ALA A 2 -25.74 -22.90 20.14
N VAL A 3 -24.97 -23.85 19.62
CA VAL A 3 -24.13 -23.63 18.43
C VAL A 3 -25.05 -23.52 17.21
N LEU A 4 -25.14 -22.33 16.63
CA LEU A 4 -25.95 -22.10 15.44
C LEU A 4 -25.33 -22.80 14.23
N ARG A 5 -26.17 -23.39 13.38
CA ARG A 5 -25.77 -24.14 12.18
C ARG A 5 -26.67 -23.80 11.00
N GLY A 6 -26.15 -24.00 9.79
CA GLY A 6 -26.89 -23.76 8.54
C GLY A 6 -27.30 -22.29 8.38
N LYS A 7 -28.53 -22.06 7.90
CA LYS A 7 -29.05 -20.72 7.58
C LYS A 7 -29.04 -19.74 8.76
N ALA A 8 -29.28 -20.23 9.97
CA ALA A 8 -29.25 -19.38 11.17
C ALA A 8 -27.85 -18.80 11.44
N LEU A 9 -26.80 -19.57 11.14
CA LEU A 9 -25.44 -19.08 11.23
C LEU A 9 -25.14 -18.05 10.13
N ASP A 10 -25.67 -18.25 8.92
CA ASP A 10 -25.47 -17.32 7.81
C ASP A 10 -26.08 -15.94 8.11
N THR A 11 -27.27 -15.90 8.73
CA THR A 11 -27.90 -14.65 9.17
C THR A 11 -27.07 -13.92 10.23
N GLU A 12 -26.51 -14.63 11.21
CA GLU A 12 -25.66 -13.99 12.22
C GLU A 12 -24.32 -13.51 11.65
N ILE A 13 -23.74 -14.25 10.69
CA ILE A 13 -22.54 -13.80 9.97
C ILE A 13 -22.86 -12.49 9.24
N GLU A 14 -24.00 -12.41 8.54
CA GLU A 14 -24.39 -11.20 7.84
C GLU A 14 -24.60 -10.01 8.79
N ARG A 15 -25.29 -10.21 9.93
CA ARG A 15 -25.45 -9.16 10.95
C ARG A 15 -24.12 -8.68 11.49
N GLU A 16 -23.18 -9.60 11.70
CA GLU A 16 -21.83 -9.25 12.14
C GLU A 16 -21.13 -8.37 11.11
N LEU A 17 -21.19 -8.77 9.83
CA LEU A 17 -20.58 -8.03 8.72
C LEU A 17 -21.18 -6.62 8.58
N ILE A 18 -22.50 -6.46 8.72
CA ILE A 18 -23.15 -5.14 8.71
C ILE A 18 -22.62 -4.28 9.86
N THR A 19 -22.47 -4.86 11.06
CA THR A 19 -21.93 -4.17 12.23
C THR A 19 -20.47 -3.73 11.98
N MET A 20 -19.64 -4.61 11.39
CA MET A 20 -18.26 -4.29 11.04
C MET A 20 -18.14 -3.18 9.99
N VAL A 21 -19.05 -3.12 9.01
CA VAL A 21 -19.11 -2.01 8.06
C VAL A 21 -19.42 -0.70 8.79
N ALA A 22 -20.43 -0.69 9.67
CA ALA A 22 -20.82 0.52 10.41
C ALA A 22 -19.72 1.02 11.37
N GLU A 23 -18.91 0.13 11.93
CA GLU A 23 -17.75 0.49 12.75
C GLU A 23 -16.59 1.09 11.95
N GLY A 24 -16.55 0.83 10.64
CA GLY A 24 -15.54 1.35 9.72
C GLY A 24 -14.25 0.52 9.66
N TYR A 25 -13.48 0.72 8.58
CA TYR A 25 -12.25 -0.04 8.30
C TYR A 25 -11.18 0.11 9.39
N ASP A 26 -10.99 1.32 9.94
CA ASP A 26 -9.92 1.59 10.91
C ASP A 26 -10.10 0.85 12.23
N ARG A 27 -11.35 0.62 12.64
CA ARG A 27 -11.68 -0.08 13.89
C ARG A 27 -11.91 -1.57 13.67
N SER A 28 -12.43 -1.94 12.50
CA SER A 28 -13.04 -3.26 12.27
C SER A 28 -12.84 -3.78 10.85
N PRO A 29 -11.59 -4.04 10.43
CA PRO A 29 -11.32 -4.51 9.08
C PRO A 29 -11.97 -5.88 8.83
N ILE A 30 -12.67 -6.02 7.69
CA ILE A 30 -13.36 -7.26 7.35
C ILE A 30 -12.37 -8.27 6.73
N THR A 31 -11.83 -9.14 7.56
CA THR A 31 -11.09 -10.34 7.14
C THR A 31 -11.77 -11.61 7.65
N PRO A 32 -11.60 -12.78 7.00
CA PRO A 32 -12.21 -14.02 7.45
C PRO A 32 -11.80 -14.38 8.89
N THR A 33 -10.55 -14.06 9.25
CA THR A 33 -10.01 -14.28 10.59
C THR A 33 -10.66 -13.35 11.62
N ASP A 34 -10.87 -12.08 11.30
CA ASP A 34 -11.48 -11.10 12.20
C ASP A 34 -12.97 -11.40 12.44
N VAL A 35 -13.68 -11.71 11.36
CA VAL A 35 -15.09 -12.14 11.42
C VAL A 35 -15.21 -13.39 12.30
N HIS A 36 -14.37 -14.41 12.08
CA HIS A 36 -14.36 -15.63 12.91
C HIS A 36 -14.09 -15.33 14.38
N ARG A 37 -13.08 -14.53 14.68
CA ARG A 37 -12.72 -14.13 16.05
C ARG A 37 -13.90 -13.46 16.77
N ARG A 38 -14.61 -12.55 16.09
CA ARG A 38 -15.79 -11.86 16.64
C ARG A 38 -16.94 -12.83 16.91
N LEU A 39 -17.22 -13.73 15.98
CA LEU A 39 -18.27 -14.75 16.14
C LEU A 39 -17.95 -15.72 17.28
N VAL A 40 -16.68 -16.05 17.50
CA VAL A 40 -16.23 -16.84 18.66
C VAL A 40 -16.42 -16.07 19.96
N ASN A 41 -16.01 -14.80 20.02
CA ASN A 41 -16.17 -13.96 21.20
C ASN A 41 -17.65 -13.76 21.59
N LYS A 42 -18.56 -13.73 20.60
CA LYS A 42 -20.01 -13.66 20.82
C LYS A 42 -20.65 -15.02 21.16
N GLY A 43 -19.87 -16.10 21.18
CA GLY A 43 -20.36 -17.45 21.46
C GLY A 43 -21.22 -18.06 20.34
N ILE A 44 -21.24 -17.45 19.16
CA ILE A 44 -22.04 -17.89 17.99
C ILE A 44 -21.39 -19.12 17.35
N VAL A 45 -20.05 -19.15 17.30
CA VAL A 45 -19.25 -20.23 16.72
C VAL A 45 -18.24 -20.72 17.74
N GLN A 46 -18.09 -22.05 17.87
CA GLN A 46 -17.03 -22.69 18.68
C GLN A 46 -16.01 -23.45 17.82
N GLY A 47 -16.24 -23.51 16.51
CA GLY A 47 -15.40 -24.24 15.56
C GLY A 47 -14.20 -23.46 15.06
N LYS A 48 -13.38 -24.10 14.23
CA LYS A 48 -12.22 -23.50 13.54
C LYS A 48 -12.67 -22.54 12.44
N LEU A 49 -11.73 -21.77 11.90
CA LEU A 49 -11.95 -20.87 10.75
C LEU A 49 -12.62 -21.55 9.55
N SER A 50 -12.49 -22.88 9.43
CA SER A 50 -13.18 -23.70 8.42
C SER A 50 -14.71 -23.57 8.42
N THR A 51 -15.30 -23.08 9.51
CA THR A 51 -16.72 -22.74 9.58
C THR A 51 -17.14 -21.63 8.61
N LEU A 52 -16.21 -20.75 8.23
CA LEU A 52 -16.41 -19.71 7.21
C LEU A 52 -15.92 -20.14 5.81
N SER A 53 -15.43 -21.38 5.65
CA SER A 53 -14.80 -21.81 4.39
C SER A 53 -15.76 -22.21 3.27
N THR A 54 -17.07 -22.23 3.52
CA THR A 54 -18.09 -22.50 2.50
C THR A 54 -18.11 -21.38 1.45
N SER A 55 -18.28 -21.71 0.16
CA SER A 55 -18.29 -20.74 -0.95
C SER A 55 -19.19 -19.54 -0.67
N THR A 56 -20.43 -19.82 -0.24
CA THR A 56 -21.43 -18.81 0.06
C THR A 56 -21.00 -17.83 1.14
N ARG A 57 -20.35 -18.31 2.21
CA ARG A 57 -19.87 -17.47 3.32
C ARG A 57 -18.63 -16.66 2.92
N LYS A 58 -17.76 -17.23 2.10
CA LYS A 58 -16.61 -16.51 1.54
C LYS A 58 -17.06 -15.36 0.66
N GLU A 59 -17.98 -15.62 -0.28
CA GLU A 59 -18.57 -14.61 -1.16
C GLU A 59 -19.23 -13.50 -0.34
N LEU A 60 -20.00 -13.86 0.69
CA LEU A 60 -20.62 -12.89 1.59
C LEU A 60 -19.59 -11.97 2.26
N ILE A 61 -18.53 -12.55 2.84
CA ILE A 61 -17.45 -11.79 3.47
C ILE A 61 -16.75 -10.88 2.46
N GLU A 62 -16.52 -11.34 1.23
CA GLU A 62 -15.89 -10.53 0.18
C GLU A 62 -16.77 -9.35 -0.26
N VAL A 63 -18.08 -9.56 -0.41
CA VAL A 63 -19.01 -8.48 -0.74
C VAL A 63 -18.95 -7.37 0.31
N TYR A 64 -19.03 -7.73 1.60
CA TYR A 64 -18.98 -6.73 2.68
C TYR A 64 -17.58 -6.12 2.86
N ARG A 65 -16.50 -6.88 2.61
CA ARG A 65 -15.14 -6.32 2.55
C ARG A 65 -15.02 -5.26 1.46
N ASN A 66 -15.55 -5.54 0.27
CA ASN A 66 -15.53 -4.59 -0.84
C ASN A 66 -16.35 -3.33 -0.52
N LYS A 67 -17.54 -3.48 0.08
CA LYS A 67 -18.33 -2.34 0.57
C LYS A 67 -17.52 -1.47 1.55
N GLN A 68 -16.83 -2.11 2.50
CA GLN A 68 -16.00 -1.38 3.45
C GLN A 68 -14.84 -0.63 2.76
N PHE A 69 -14.24 -1.19 1.71
CA PHE A 69 -13.24 -0.46 0.92
C PHE A 69 -13.85 0.72 0.15
N ASP A 70 -15.05 0.54 -0.40
CA ASP A 70 -15.75 1.59 -1.14
C ASP A 70 -16.14 2.76 -0.23
N ASP A 71 -16.50 2.49 1.02
CA ASP A 71 -16.80 3.52 2.04
C ASP A 71 -15.58 4.39 2.40
N VAL A 72 -14.36 3.84 2.35
CA VAL A 72 -13.14 4.62 2.62
C VAL A 72 -12.74 5.48 1.42
N GLY A 73 -13.02 5.00 0.21
CA GLY A 73 -12.86 5.75 -1.03
C GLY A 73 -11.41 6.12 -1.44
N GLY A 74 -11.30 6.67 -2.65
CA GLY A 74 -10.09 7.33 -3.16
C GLY A 74 -8.86 6.44 -3.36
N ALA A 75 -7.69 7.07 -3.34
CA ALA A 75 -6.39 6.42 -3.53
C ALA A 75 -6.05 5.41 -2.42
N TYR A 76 -6.61 5.61 -1.23
CA TYR A 76 -6.41 4.74 -0.08
C TYR A 76 -7.14 3.40 -0.26
N ALA A 77 -8.43 3.41 -0.64
CA ALA A 77 -9.18 2.19 -0.98
C ALA A 77 -8.49 1.36 -2.07
N SER A 78 -7.98 2.04 -3.10
CA SER A 78 -7.22 1.42 -4.20
C SER A 78 -5.94 0.73 -3.71
N SER A 79 -5.26 1.33 -2.73
CA SER A 79 -4.05 0.78 -2.13
C SER A 79 -4.35 -0.39 -1.20
N LEU A 80 -5.45 -0.34 -0.45
CA LEU A 80 -5.92 -1.46 0.39
C LEU A 80 -6.25 -2.70 -0.45
N ARG A 81 -6.98 -2.52 -1.56
CA ARG A 81 -7.30 -3.61 -2.50
C ARG A 81 -6.04 -4.26 -3.08
N LYS A 82 -5.04 -3.45 -3.44
CA LYS A 82 -3.73 -3.94 -3.95
C LYS A 82 -2.91 -4.59 -2.85
N GLY A 83 -2.87 -4.03 -1.64
CA GLY A 83 -2.12 -4.60 -0.51
C GLY A 83 -2.66 -5.95 -0.06
N SER A 84 -3.99 -6.10 0.00
CA SER A 84 -4.65 -7.35 0.41
C SER A 84 -4.41 -8.52 -0.56
N THR A 85 -4.02 -8.25 -1.81
CA THR A 85 -3.81 -9.26 -2.85
C THR A 85 -2.33 -9.57 -3.09
N GLN A 86 -1.41 -8.79 -2.52
CA GLN A 86 0.02 -8.99 -2.70
C GLN A 86 0.53 -10.12 -1.79
N SER A 87 1.25 -11.08 -2.38
CA SER A 87 1.91 -12.11 -1.58
C SER A 87 3.06 -11.50 -0.77
N LYS A 88 3.42 -12.13 0.36
CA LYS A 88 4.57 -11.72 1.18
C LYS A 88 5.85 -11.59 0.33
N ALA A 89 6.05 -12.48 -0.64
CA ALA A 89 7.20 -12.44 -1.54
C ALA A 89 7.17 -11.21 -2.46
N ALA A 90 6.00 -10.84 -2.99
CA ALA A 90 5.84 -9.65 -3.82
C ALA A 90 6.13 -8.36 -3.02
N ILE A 91 5.67 -8.29 -1.77
CA ILE A 91 5.96 -7.15 -0.87
C ILE A 91 7.46 -7.04 -0.60
N ILE A 92 8.14 -8.16 -0.30
CA ILE A 92 9.59 -8.17 -0.05
C ILE A 92 10.36 -7.72 -1.29
N SER A 93 10.03 -8.25 -2.47
CA SER A 93 10.67 -7.88 -3.73
C SER A 93 10.48 -6.39 -4.05
N LYS A 94 9.26 -5.87 -3.86
CA LYS A 94 8.97 -4.45 -4.09
C LYS A 94 9.73 -3.54 -3.10
N ASN A 95 9.83 -3.93 -1.84
CA ASN A 95 10.62 -3.19 -0.86
C ASN A 95 12.11 -3.18 -1.20
N ALA A 96 12.66 -4.30 -1.67
CA ALA A 96 14.04 -4.35 -2.14
C ALA A 96 14.25 -3.39 -3.33
N GLN A 97 13.34 -3.40 -4.30
CA GLN A 97 13.39 -2.49 -5.45
C GLN A 97 13.29 -1.01 -5.03
N LEU A 98 12.37 -0.67 -4.12
CA LEU A 98 12.23 0.70 -3.60
C LEU A 98 13.49 1.14 -2.85
N THR A 99 14.11 0.24 -2.07
CA THR A 99 15.35 0.52 -1.36
C THR A 99 16.49 0.83 -2.34
N GLU A 100 16.59 0.06 -3.42
CA GLU A 100 17.58 0.30 -4.47
C GLU A 100 17.35 1.63 -5.19
N GLN A 101 16.09 1.97 -5.52
CA GLN A 101 15.75 3.26 -6.12
C GLN A 101 16.11 4.44 -5.21
N VAL A 102 15.87 4.32 -3.90
CA VAL A 102 16.26 5.34 -2.93
C VAL A 102 17.78 5.52 -2.91
N LYS A 103 18.53 4.42 -2.91
CA LYS A 103 19.99 4.46 -2.94
C LYS A 103 20.51 5.14 -4.22
N GLN A 104 19.98 4.76 -5.38
CA GLN A 104 20.36 5.38 -6.67
C GLN A 104 20.04 6.88 -6.69
N ALA A 105 18.87 7.28 -6.18
CA ALA A 105 18.49 8.68 -6.08
C ALA A 105 19.42 9.48 -5.15
N GLN A 106 19.84 8.89 -4.02
CA GLN A 106 20.81 9.50 -3.10
C GLN A 106 22.19 9.66 -3.75
N GLU A 107 22.67 8.65 -4.47
CA GLU A 107 23.95 8.72 -5.21
C GLU A 107 23.91 9.80 -6.29
N GLN A 108 22.82 9.88 -7.05
CA GLN A 108 22.63 10.91 -8.07
C GLN A 108 22.60 12.31 -7.45
N LEU A 109 21.91 12.49 -6.31
CA LEU A 109 21.88 13.75 -5.59
C LEU A 109 23.27 14.17 -5.11
N ALA A 110 24.06 13.22 -4.58
CA ALA A 110 25.43 13.47 -4.16
C ALA A 110 26.32 13.90 -5.34
N MET A 111 26.18 13.24 -6.50
CA MET A 111 26.90 13.61 -7.70
C MET A 111 26.51 15.00 -8.21
N ASN A 112 25.21 15.28 -8.30
CA ASN A 112 24.70 16.59 -8.69
C ASN A 112 25.23 17.69 -7.76
N THR A 113 25.25 17.44 -6.45
CA THR A 113 25.80 18.37 -5.46
C THR A 113 27.29 18.63 -5.68
N LYS A 114 28.08 17.58 -5.93
CA LYS A 114 29.52 17.72 -6.22
C LYS A 114 29.78 18.51 -7.50
N VAL A 115 28.99 18.26 -8.54
CA VAL A 115 29.07 19.00 -9.82
C VAL A 115 28.75 20.48 -9.60
N LEU A 116 27.68 20.81 -8.86
CA LEU A 116 27.33 22.19 -8.52
C LEU A 116 28.44 22.89 -7.73
N LEU A 117 29.03 22.22 -6.74
CA LEU A 117 30.18 22.77 -5.99
C LEU A 117 31.38 23.04 -6.91
N SER A 118 31.66 22.14 -7.85
CA SER A 118 32.71 22.34 -8.85
C SER A 118 32.44 23.56 -9.71
N ILE A 119 31.22 23.71 -10.22
CA ILE A 119 30.79 24.87 -11.02
C ILE A 119 30.96 26.16 -10.23
N VAL A 120 30.46 26.21 -8.99
CA VAL A 120 30.60 27.40 -8.12
C VAL A 120 32.07 27.74 -7.88
N THR A 121 32.91 26.75 -7.66
CA THR A 121 34.35 26.95 -7.45
C THR A 121 35.02 27.48 -8.72
N SER A 122 34.69 26.91 -9.88
CA SER A 122 35.18 27.37 -11.18
C SER A 122 34.75 28.81 -11.47
N LEU A 123 33.50 29.19 -11.15
CA LEU A 123 33.00 30.56 -11.30
C LEU A 123 33.70 31.55 -10.35
N LYS A 124 33.92 31.17 -9.09
CA LYS A 124 34.68 31.99 -8.13
C LYS A 124 36.12 32.25 -8.59
N ASN A 125 36.79 31.22 -9.12
CA ASN A 125 38.19 31.30 -9.53
C ASN A 125 38.39 32.05 -10.86
N SER A 126 37.38 32.09 -11.73
CA SER A 126 37.46 32.75 -13.05
C SER A 126 37.14 34.25 -13.01
N GLY A 127 36.70 34.79 -11.87
CA GLY A 127 36.60 36.23 -11.59
C GLY A 127 35.60 37.03 -12.44
N THR A 128 35.01 36.42 -13.47
CA THR A 128 34.14 37.12 -14.43
C THR A 128 32.91 36.25 -14.73
N VAL A 129 31.74 36.76 -14.37
CA VAL A 129 30.41 36.11 -14.51
C VAL A 129 30.00 35.88 -15.98
N ALA A 130 30.87 36.17 -16.94
CA ALA A 130 30.54 36.28 -18.36
C ALA A 130 30.45 34.95 -19.13
N ASN A 131 30.79 33.80 -18.55
CA ASN A 131 30.85 32.52 -19.28
C ASN A 131 30.31 31.32 -18.50
N VAL A 132 29.20 31.52 -17.78
CA VAL A 132 28.52 30.44 -17.04
C VAL A 132 28.16 29.27 -17.98
N GLU A 133 27.70 29.56 -19.20
CA GLU A 133 27.35 28.55 -20.21
C GLU A 133 28.55 27.67 -20.62
N ARG A 134 29.74 28.26 -20.77
CA ARG A 134 30.96 27.52 -21.13
C ARG A 134 31.41 26.59 -20.00
N CYS A 135 31.26 27.03 -18.74
CA CYS A 135 31.53 26.20 -17.57
C CYS A 135 30.50 25.07 -17.38
N LEU A 136 29.24 25.30 -17.75
CA LEU A 136 28.17 24.30 -17.64
C LEU A 136 28.15 23.30 -18.81
N SER A 137 28.69 23.69 -19.98
CA SER A 137 28.69 22.87 -21.20
C SER A 137 29.21 21.42 -21.08
N PRO A 138 30.22 21.09 -20.24
CA PRO A 138 30.68 19.71 -20.08
C PRO A 138 29.77 18.85 -19.18
N TYR A 139 28.89 19.51 -18.41
CA TYR A 139 28.05 18.88 -17.38
C TYR A 139 26.55 18.91 -17.74
N LEU A 140 26.16 19.72 -18.72
CA LEU A 140 24.84 19.67 -19.33
C LEU A 140 24.74 18.38 -20.14
N ILE A 141 23.79 17.54 -19.72
CA ILE A 141 23.60 16.18 -20.21
C ILE A 141 23.34 16.22 -21.73
N ARG A 142 24.07 15.36 -22.43
CA ARG A 142 24.11 15.20 -23.90
C ARG A 142 22.74 14.84 -24.54
N GLU A 143 21.72 14.59 -23.73
CA GLU A 143 20.35 14.24 -24.11
C GLU A 143 19.48 15.43 -24.53
N LEU A 144 19.92 16.68 -24.30
CA LEU A 144 19.26 17.88 -24.85
C LEU A 144 19.54 18.11 -26.35
N LYS A 145 20.24 17.19 -27.03
CA LYS A 145 20.58 17.28 -28.46
C LYS A 145 19.67 16.44 -29.37
N GLU A 146 18.74 15.69 -28.80
CA GLU A 146 17.73 14.94 -29.54
C GLU A 146 16.35 15.60 -29.35
N ASP A 147 16.21 16.82 -29.86
CA ASP A 147 14.93 17.43 -30.26
C ASP A 147 15.05 17.82 -31.75
#